data_AF-G3IB53-F1
#
_entry.id   AF-G3IB53-F1
#
_cell.length_a   1.000
_cell.length_b   1.000
_cell.length_c   1.000
_cell.angle_alpha   90.00
_cell.angle_beta   90.00
_cell.angle_gamma   90.00
#
_symmetry.space_group_name_H-M   'P 1'
#
loop_
_entity.id
_entity.type
_entity.pdbx_description
1 polymer ?
#
loop_
_entity_poly.entity_id
_entity_poly.type
_entity_poly.pdbx_seq_one_letter_code
_entity_poly.pdbx_strand_id
1 'polypeptide(L)'
;MLCRYSEALASTRILKHSPESSRGQCGENLAWASYDQTGKEVADRWYSEIKNYNFQQPGFTSGTGHFTAMVWKNTKKMGVGKASASDGSSFVVARYFPAGNVVNQGFFEENVLPPKK
;
A
#
# COMPACT_ATOMS: atom_id res chain seq x y z
N MET A 1 -10.76 2.28 -12.77
CA MET A 1 -9.67 1.30 -13.01
C MET A 1 -9.27 0.52 -11.75
N LEU A 2 -9.33 1.13 -10.55
CA LEU A 2 -8.95 0.50 -9.27
C LEU A 2 -9.89 -0.63 -8.80
N CYS A 3 -11.20 -0.43 -8.85
CA CYS A 3 -12.19 -1.43 -8.41
C CYS A 3 -12.07 -2.75 -9.20
N ARG A 4 -11.79 -2.67 -10.51
CA ARG A 4 -11.59 -3.86 -11.35
C ARG A 4 -10.41 -4.70 -10.91
N TYR A 5 -9.36 -4.09 -10.35
CA TYR A 5 -8.20 -4.86 -9.88
C TYR A 5 -8.50 -5.54 -8.54
N SER A 6 -9.16 -4.86 -7.59
CA SER A 6 -9.60 -5.51 -6.35
C SER A 6 -10.59 -6.66 -6.62
N GLU A 7 -11.51 -6.49 -7.58
CA GLU A 7 -12.43 -7.56 -8.02
C GLU A 7 -11.68 -8.75 -8.65
N ALA A 8 -10.65 -8.50 -9.46
CA ALA A 8 -9.82 -9.56 -10.03
C ALA A 8 -9.05 -10.34 -8.94
N LEU A 9 -8.55 -9.66 -7.91
CA LEU A 9 -7.91 -10.34 -6.77
C LEU A 9 -8.92 -11.19 -5.99
N ALA A 10 -10.12 -10.66 -5.72
CA ALA A 10 -11.17 -11.40 -5.04
C ALA A 10 -11.64 -12.63 -5.83
N SER A 11 -11.76 -12.52 -7.15
CA SER A 11 -12.14 -13.63 -8.03
C SER A 11 -11.06 -14.71 -8.15
N THR A 12 -9.79 -14.29 -8.32
CA THR A 12 -8.67 -15.24 -8.45
C THR A 12 -8.18 -15.79 -7.11
N ARG A 13 -8.54 -15.17 -5.99
CA ARG A 13 -8.05 -15.45 -4.62
C ARG A 13 -6.52 -15.40 -4.48
N ILE A 14 -5.83 -14.75 -5.41
CA ILE A 14 -4.37 -14.63 -5.37
C ILE A 14 -4.02 -13.21 -4.94
N LEU A 15 -3.50 -13.04 -3.74
CA LEU A 15 -2.96 -11.76 -3.28
C LEU A 15 -1.62 -11.50 -3.96
N LYS A 16 -1.67 -10.92 -5.17
CA LYS A 16 -0.48 -10.52 -5.90
C LYS A 16 -0.59 -9.08 -6.36
N HIS A 17 0.58 -8.51 -6.51
CA HIS A 17 0.76 -7.22 -7.12
C HIS A 17 0.36 -7.23 -8.60
N SER A 18 -0.31 -6.17 -9.07
CA SER A 18 -0.62 -6.04 -10.49
C SER A 18 0.64 -5.92 -11.34
N PRO A 19 0.63 -6.35 -12.61
CA PRO A 19 1.75 -6.12 -13.51
C PRO A 19 2.08 -4.63 -13.59
N GLU A 20 3.36 -4.24 -13.55
CA GLU A 20 3.78 -2.82 -13.60
C GLU A 20 3.23 -2.09 -14.83
N SER A 21 3.17 -2.77 -15.98
CA SER A 21 2.58 -2.25 -17.23
C SER A 21 1.13 -1.81 -17.07
N SER A 22 0.38 -2.42 -16.14
CA SER A 22 -1.01 -2.07 -15.84
C SER A 22 -1.15 -1.01 -14.74
N ARG A 23 -0.04 -0.56 -14.14
CA ARG A 23 -0.05 0.40 -13.02
C ARG A 23 0.13 1.85 -13.43
N GLY A 24 0.67 2.12 -14.62
CA GLY A 24 0.89 3.49 -15.10
C GLY A 24 1.70 4.34 -14.10
N GLN A 25 2.81 3.79 -13.59
CA GLN A 25 3.68 4.43 -12.57
C GLN A 25 3.02 4.69 -11.20
N CYS A 26 1.95 3.96 -10.86
CA CYS A 26 1.37 3.99 -9.52
C CYS A 26 2.04 2.96 -8.60
N GLY A 27 2.29 3.35 -7.35
CA GLY A 27 2.58 2.41 -6.25
C GLY A 27 1.33 1.65 -5.84
N GLU A 28 1.47 0.54 -5.10
CA GLU A 28 0.35 -0.30 -4.68
C GLU A 28 0.55 -0.87 -3.27
N ASN A 29 -0.45 -0.72 -2.40
CA ASN A 29 -0.59 -1.50 -1.18
C ASN A 29 -1.73 -2.50 -1.32
N LEU A 30 -1.55 -3.69 -0.76
CA LEU A 30 -2.54 -4.75 -0.74
C LEU A 30 -2.87 -5.14 0.70
N ALA A 31 -4.12 -5.49 0.94
CA ALA A 31 -4.54 -6.10 2.19
C ALA A 31 -5.56 -7.21 1.93
N TRP A 32 -5.48 -8.25 2.76
CA TRP A 32 -6.44 -9.34 2.78
C TRP A 32 -6.82 -9.66 4.23
N ALA A 33 -8.06 -10.09 4.42
CA ALA A 33 -8.48 -10.78 5.65
C ALA A 33 -9.60 -11.76 5.34
N SER A 34 -9.77 -12.74 6.22
CA SER A 34 -10.86 -13.72 6.20
C SER A 34 -12.24 -13.15 6.57
N TYR A 35 -12.33 -11.84 6.79
CA TYR A 35 -13.54 -11.12 7.19
C TYR A 35 -13.63 -9.78 6.44
N ASP A 36 -14.79 -9.13 6.51
CA ASP A 36 -14.95 -7.81 5.90
C ASP A 36 -14.22 -6.72 6.69
N GLN A 37 -13.17 -6.16 6.09
CA GLN A 37 -12.37 -5.08 6.69
C GLN A 37 -12.94 -3.70 6.38
N THR A 38 -12.88 -2.82 7.37
CA THR A 38 -13.10 -1.39 7.21
C THR A 38 -11.86 -0.70 6.63
N GLY A 39 -12.05 0.47 6.01
CA GLY A 39 -10.93 1.28 5.53
C GLY A 39 -9.97 1.70 6.64
N LYS A 40 -10.49 1.93 7.86
CA LYS A 40 -9.70 2.30 9.04
C LYS A 40 -8.75 1.17 9.45
N GLU A 41 -9.25 -0.05 9.58
CA GLU A 41 -8.41 -1.20 9.97
C GLU A 41 -7.28 -1.45 8.98
N VAL A 42 -7.55 -1.30 7.68
CA VAL A 42 -6.53 -1.47 6.64
C VAL A 42 -5.47 -0.37 6.73
N ALA A 43 -5.89 0.90 6.87
CA ALA A 43 -4.98 2.02 7.02
C ALA A 43 -4.13 1.90 8.29
N ASP A 44 -4.74 1.55 9.42
CA ASP A 44 -4.03 1.35 10.69
C ASP A 44 -3.02 0.20 10.60
N ARG A 45 -3.40 -0.92 9.96
CA ARG A 45 -2.51 -2.07 9.76
C ARG A 45 -1.29 -1.68 8.94
N TRP A 46 -1.48 -1.03 7.79
CA TRP A 46 -0.38 -0.55 6.96
C TRP A 46 0.49 0.47 7.68
N TYR A 47 -0.11 1.42 8.41
CA TYR A 47 0.65 2.42 9.17
C TYR A 47 1.42 1.82 10.34
N SER A 48 0.93 0.74 10.96
CA SER A 48 1.58 0.09 12.11
C SER A 48 3.00 -0.42 11.81
N GLU A 49 3.36 -0.57 10.54
CA GLU A 49 4.72 -0.89 10.11
C GLU A 49 5.75 0.19 10.47
N ILE A 50 5.31 1.41 10.82
CA ILE A 50 6.18 2.47 11.35
C ILE A 50 7.04 1.98 12.52
N LYS A 51 6.54 1.04 13.33
CA LYS A 51 7.28 0.44 14.46
C LYS A 51 8.54 -0.31 14.04
N ASN A 52 8.61 -0.75 12.79
CA ASN A 52 9.72 -1.47 12.19
C ASN A 52 10.64 -0.54 11.37
N TYR A 53 10.22 0.71 11.12
CA TYR A 53 10.95 1.63 10.27
C TYR A 53 12.01 2.41 11.06
N ASN A 54 13.27 2.32 10.63
CA ASN A 54 14.37 3.06 11.25
C ASN A 54 14.63 4.38 10.50
N PHE A 55 14.15 5.50 11.05
CA PHE A 55 14.39 6.83 10.49
C PHE A 55 15.87 7.25 10.47
N GLN A 56 16.74 6.62 11.28
CA GLN A 56 18.19 6.87 11.24
C GLN A 56 18.90 6.08 10.12
N GLN A 57 18.24 5.07 9.56
CA GLN A 57 18.72 4.28 8.43
C GLN A 57 17.62 4.23 7.36
N PRO A 58 17.32 5.37 6.71
CA PRO A 58 16.21 5.48 5.79
C PRO A 58 16.46 4.60 4.56
N GLY A 59 15.48 3.75 4.24
CA GLY A 59 15.56 2.88 3.08
C GLY A 59 14.35 1.97 2.96
N PHE A 60 14.34 1.15 1.91
CA PHE A 60 13.36 0.09 1.77
C PHE A 60 13.73 -1.10 2.65
N THR A 61 12.77 -1.55 3.48
CA THR A 61 12.88 -2.82 4.21
C THR A 61 11.62 -3.63 4.04
N SER A 62 11.76 -4.95 4.00
CA SER A 62 10.61 -5.86 4.01
C SER A 62 9.79 -5.62 5.28
N GLY A 63 8.48 -5.42 5.14
CA GLY A 63 7.59 -5.13 6.27
C GLY A 63 7.52 -3.66 6.70
N THR A 64 8.08 -2.73 5.91
CA THR A 64 7.83 -1.28 6.05
C THR A 64 7.26 -0.63 4.80
N GLY A 65 7.13 -1.39 3.71
CA GLY A 65 6.75 -0.87 2.41
C GLY A 65 5.35 -0.27 2.37
N HIS A 66 4.40 -0.81 3.15
CA HIS A 66 3.05 -0.27 3.17
C HIS A 66 3.03 1.08 3.88
N PHE A 67 3.71 1.18 5.03
CA PHE A 67 3.86 2.44 5.76
C PHE A 67 4.54 3.51 4.90
N THR A 68 5.69 3.20 4.30
CA THR A 68 6.44 4.18 3.52
C THR A 68 5.67 4.66 2.29
N ALA A 69 4.84 3.80 1.67
CA ALA A 69 3.95 4.22 0.59
C ALA A 69 2.82 5.16 1.06
N MET A 70 2.29 4.98 2.27
CA MET A 70 1.25 5.84 2.83
C MET A 70 1.73 7.25 3.12
N VAL A 71 2.95 7.39 3.65
CA VAL A 71 3.49 8.68 4.10
C VAL A 71 4.41 9.35 3.08
N TRP A 72 4.53 8.79 1.87
CA TRP A 72 5.44 9.26 0.85
C TRP A 72 5.11 10.70 0.42
N LYS A 73 5.95 11.67 0.82
CA LYS A 73 5.74 13.12 0.59
C LYS A 73 5.41 13.48 -0.88
N ASN A 74 6.06 12.83 -1.84
CA ASN A 74 5.87 13.14 -3.25
C ASN A 74 4.62 12.50 -3.87
N THR A 75 3.98 11.53 -3.21
CA THR A 75 2.69 10.99 -3.65
C THR A 75 1.59 12.04 -3.45
N LYS A 76 0.79 12.29 -4.50
CA LYS A 76 -0.21 13.39 -4.52
C LYS A 76 -1.64 12.92 -4.63
N LYS A 77 -1.85 11.71 -5.16
CA LYS A 77 -3.17 11.13 -5.39
C LYS A 77 -3.16 9.71 -4.88
N MET A 78 -4.28 9.31 -4.29
CA MET A 78 -4.53 7.92 -3.95
C MET A 78 -5.93 7.53 -4.36
N GLY A 79 -6.12 6.23 -4.59
CA GLY A 79 -7.45 5.65 -4.69
C GLY A 79 -7.45 4.24 -4.12
N VAL A 80 -8.58 3.84 -3.57
CA VAL A 80 -8.75 2.55 -2.90
C VAL A 80 -9.93 1.80 -3.51
N GLY A 81 -9.77 0.50 -3.70
CA GLY A 81 -10.84 -0.43 -4.08
C GLY A 81 -10.90 -1.57 -3.07
N LYS A 82 -12.12 -1.98 -2.71
CA LYS A 82 -12.39 -3.16 -1.89
C LYS A 82 -13.27 -4.12 -2.69
N ALA A 83 -12.99 -5.41 -2.59
CA ALA A 83 -13.86 -6.47 -3.09
C ALA A 83 -14.02 -7.56 -2.04
N SER A 84 -15.21 -8.11 -1.95
CA SER A 84 -15.53 -9.25 -1.07
C SER A 84 -15.61 -10.52 -1.91
N ALA A 85 -15.00 -11.60 -1.43
CA ALA A 85 -15.11 -12.92 -2.05
C ALA A 85 -16.31 -13.69 -1.46
N SER A 86 -16.72 -14.76 -2.15
CA SER A 86 -17.88 -15.57 -1.75
C SER A 86 -17.69 -16.32 -0.43
N ASP A 87 -16.45 -16.48 0.03
CA ASP A 87 -16.10 -17.08 1.33
C ASP A 87 -16.12 -16.07 2.49
N GLY A 88 -16.55 -14.83 2.25
CA GLY A 88 -16.62 -13.77 3.25
C GLY A 88 -15.30 -13.02 3.47
N SER A 89 -14.22 -13.43 2.79
CA SER A 89 -12.95 -12.70 2.83
C SER A 89 -13.01 -11.38 2.06
N SER A 90 -12.16 -10.43 2.44
CA SER A 90 -12.04 -9.13 1.76
C SER A 90 -10.64 -8.88 1.22
N PHE A 91 -10.60 -8.23 0.06
CA PHE A 91 -9.39 -7.82 -0.63
C PHE A 91 -9.43 -6.31 -0.83
N VAL A 92 -8.39 -5.61 -0.39
CA VAL A 92 -8.26 -4.16 -0.53
C VAL A 92 -7.00 -3.82 -1.31
N VAL A 93 -7.15 -2.91 -2.27
CA VAL A 93 -6.06 -2.40 -3.11
C VAL A 93 -6.05 -0.89 -2.97
N ALA A 94 -4.93 -0.31 -2.55
CA ALA A 94 -4.68 1.11 -2.67
C ALA A 94 -3.64 1.38 -3.75
N ARG A 95 -3.87 2.39 -4.59
CA ARG A 95 -2.88 2.91 -5.55
C ARG A 95 -2.48 4.32 -5.19
N TYR A 96 -1.21 4.62 -5.42
CA TYR A 96 -0.58 5.89 -5.07
C TYR A 96 0.10 6.48 -6.31
N PHE A 97 -0.16 7.75 -6.62
CA PHE A 97 0.45 8.45 -7.74
C PHE A 97 0.99 9.83 -7.34
N PRO A 98 2.21 10.21 -7.74
CA PRO A 98 3.27 9.33 -8.27
C PRO A 98 3.62 8.19 -7.31
N ALA A 99 4.21 7.10 -7.83
CA ALA A 99 4.65 5.97 -7.02
C ALA A 99 5.63 6.40 -5.91
N GLY A 100 5.40 5.89 -4.71
CA GLY A 100 6.36 5.94 -3.62
C GLY A 100 7.32 4.76 -3.63
N ASN A 101 8.11 4.63 -2.57
CA ASN A 101 9.07 3.52 -2.37
C ASN A 101 10.11 3.36 -3.49
N VAL A 102 10.47 4.46 -4.14
CA VAL A 102 11.52 4.46 -5.16
C VAL A 102 12.88 4.26 -4.48
N VAL A 103 13.55 3.15 -4.79
CA VAL A 103 14.83 2.74 -4.17
C VAL A 103 15.99 3.47 -4.84
N ASN A 104 16.09 4.77 -4.56
CA ASN A 104 17.20 5.62 -4.93
C ASN A 104 17.82 6.25 -3.67
N GLN A 105 19.11 6.58 -3.75
CA GLN A 105 19.84 7.22 -2.66
C GLN A 105 19.14 8.53 -2.24
N GLY A 106 18.89 8.70 -0.93
CA GLY A 106 18.26 9.89 -0.34
C GLY A 106 16.74 9.98 -0.46
N PHE A 107 16.10 9.21 -1.34
CA PHE A 107 14.66 9.38 -1.61
C PHE A 107 13.79 9.03 -0.40
N PHE A 108 14.16 7.99 0.36
CA PHE A 108 13.41 7.62 1.57
C PHE A 108 13.53 8.70 2.65
N GLU A 109 14.70 9.30 2.83
CA GLU A 109 14.91 10.37 3.81
C GLU A 109 14.09 11.62 3.46
N GLU A 110 14.04 11.99 2.17
CA GLU A 110 13.27 13.15 1.71
C GLU A 110 11.74 12.94 1.76
N ASN A 111 11.29 11.69 1.64
CA ASN A 111 9.87 11.37 1.47
C ASN A 111 9.20 10.73 2.68
N VAL A 112 9.95 10.08 3.58
CA VAL A 112 9.43 9.39 4.77
C VAL A 112 9.91 10.14 6.00
N LEU A 113 9.16 11.17 6.37
CA LEU A 113 9.53 12.07 7.47
C LEU A 113 9.11 11.49 8.83
N PRO A 114 9.86 11.76 9.90
CA PRO A 114 9.47 11.35 11.25
C PRO A 114 8.13 12.00 11.65
N PRO A 115 7.32 11.31 12.47
CA PRO A 115 6.06 11.86 12.97
C PRO A 115 6.31 13.14 13.77
N LYS A 116 5.43 14.12 13.62
CA LYS A 116 5.46 15.32 14.44
C LYS A 116 5.05 14.96 15.87
N LYS A 117 5.78 15.50 16.84
CA LYS A 117 5.42 15.45 18.26
C LYS A 117 4.18 16.29 18.55
#